data_AF-A0AAW8L1V4-F1
#
_entry.id   AF-A0AAW8L1V4-F1
#
_cell.length_a   1.000
_cell.length_b   1.000
_cell.length_c   1.000
_cell.angle_alpha   90.00
_cell.angle_beta   90.00
_cell.angle_gamma   90.00
#
_symmetry.space_group_name_H-M   'P 1'
#
loop_
_entity.id
_entity.type
_entity.pdbx_description
1 polymer ?
#
loop_
_entity_poly.entity_id
_entity_poly.type
_entity_poly.pdbx_seq_one_letter_code
_entity_poly.pdbx_strand_id
1 'polypeptide(L)' 'VAYSDAHFGHPRNLINPGRGVNMGDGWETKRRRAPGYDWCILALGKSGKIEKLEIDTAHFKGNFPAQVSIQAV' A
#
# COMPACT_ATOMS: atom_id res chain seq x y z
N VAL A 1 5.81 -7.20 -6.88
CA VAL A 1 7.09 -7.95 -6.81
C VAL A 1 7.15 -8.77 -5.54
N ALA A 2 7.19 -8.13 -4.37
CA ALA A 2 7.17 -8.79 -3.07
C ALA A 2 6.46 -7.91 -2.04
N TYR A 3 6.15 -8.46 -0.87
CA TYR A 3 5.56 -7.74 0.24
C TYR A 3 5.86 -8.46 1.55
N SER A 4 5.76 -7.72 2.65
CA SER A 4 6.02 -8.21 4.01
C SER A 4 4.87 -9.01 4.62
N ASP A 5 3.63 -8.52 4.46
CA ASP A 5 2.41 -9.10 5.04
C ASP A 5 1.18 -8.75 4.17
N ALA A 6 0.14 -9.57 4.24
CA ALA A 6 -1.15 -9.33 3.58
C ALA A 6 -2.29 -9.95 4.39
N HIS A 7 -2.50 -9.44 5.61
CA HIS A 7 -3.52 -9.95 6.53
C HIS A 7 -4.94 -9.84 5.96
N PHE A 8 -5.30 -8.66 5.41
CA PHE A 8 -6.53 -8.46 4.64
C PHE A 8 -6.25 -7.72 3.33
N GLY A 9 -6.95 -8.11 2.27
CA GLY A 9 -6.66 -7.60 0.92
C GLY A 9 -5.30 -8.05 0.41
N HIS A 10 -4.79 -7.38 -0.64
CA HIS A 10 -3.50 -7.74 -1.24
C HIS A 10 -2.80 -6.48 -1.80
N PRO A 11 -1.47 -6.33 -1.70
CA PRO A 11 -0.76 -5.14 -2.21
C PRO A 11 -0.97 -4.84 -3.70
N ARG A 12 -1.38 -5.85 -4.48
CA ARG A 12 -1.75 -5.69 -5.90
C ARG A 12 -2.93 -4.74 -6.08
N ASN A 13 -3.78 -4.61 -5.07
CA ASN A 13 -4.98 -3.78 -5.13
C ASN A 13 -4.64 -2.28 -5.15
N LEU A 14 -3.46 -1.89 -4.68
CA LEU A 14 -2.99 -0.50 -4.65
C LEU A 14 -2.86 0.14 -6.04
N ILE A 15 -2.82 -0.66 -7.10
CA ILE A 15 -2.70 -0.21 -8.50
C ILE A 15 -3.94 -0.52 -9.33
N ASN A 16 -5.04 -0.95 -8.68
CA ASN A 16 -6.31 -1.14 -9.38
C ASN A 16 -6.94 0.21 -9.74
N PRO A 17 -7.79 0.26 -10.79
CA PRO A 17 -8.53 1.47 -11.12
C PRO A 17 -9.51 1.88 -10.01
N GLY A 18 -9.62 3.20 -9.78
CA GLY A 18 -10.56 3.77 -8.81
C GLY A 18 -10.13 3.61 -7.35
N ARG A 19 -11.03 3.97 -6.42
CA ARG A 19 -10.75 4.03 -4.97
C ARG A 19 -11.22 2.79 -4.19
N GLY A 20 -11.78 1.79 -4.89
CA GLY A 20 -12.47 0.67 -4.25
C GLY A 20 -13.82 1.07 -3.62
N VAL A 21 -14.63 0.05 -3.31
CA VAL A 21 -15.94 0.19 -2.67
C VAL A 21 -15.81 0.14 -1.14
N ASN A 22 -14.87 -0.65 -0.63
CA ASN A 22 -14.62 -0.82 0.81
C ASN A 22 -13.17 -1.23 1.09
N MET A 23 -12.86 -1.53 2.36
CA MET A 23 -11.50 -1.90 2.80
C MET A 23 -10.95 -3.19 2.13
N GLY A 24 -11.82 -4.12 1.72
CA GLY A 24 -11.41 -5.36 1.05
C GLY A 24 -10.77 -5.13 -0.32
N ASP A 25 -11.04 -3.96 -0.92
CA ASP A 25 -10.43 -3.52 -2.18
C ASP A 25 -9.06 -2.85 -1.97
N GLY A 26 -8.56 -2.79 -0.73
CA GLY A 26 -7.25 -2.23 -0.40
C GLY A 26 -6.21 -3.28 -0.03
N TRP A 27 -5.22 -2.84 0.75
CA TRP A 27 -4.21 -3.70 1.38
C TRP A 27 -4.05 -3.30 2.84
N GLU A 28 -4.21 -4.28 3.73
CA GLU A 28 -4.07 -4.10 5.17
C GLU A 28 -3.18 -5.19 5.74
N THR A 29 -2.28 -4.79 6.64
CA THR A 29 -1.39 -5.70 7.35
C THR A 29 -1.86 -5.94 8.77
N LYS A 30 -1.40 -7.04 9.35
CA LYS A 30 -1.67 -7.33 10.75
C LYS A 30 -1.06 -6.25 11.63
N ARG A 31 -1.77 -5.84 12.69
CA ARG A 31 -1.24 -4.89 13.67
C ARG A 31 0.10 -5.35 14.24
N ARG A 32 1.15 -4.61 13.91
CA ARG A 32 2.52 -4.84 14.38
C ARG A 32 2.71 -4.28 15.79
N ARG A 33 3.39 -5.06 16.65
CA ARG A 33 3.79 -4.66 18.02
C ARG A 33 5.32 -4.61 18.21
N ALA A 34 6.06 -5.10 17.22
CA ALA A 34 7.52 -5.04 17.19
C ALA A 34 8.00 -3.81 16.38
N PRO A 35 9.25 -3.37 16.57
CA PRO A 35 9.83 -2.32 15.73
C PRO A 35 9.79 -2.65 14.23
N GLY A 36 9.84 -1.62 13.40
CA GLY A 36 9.86 -1.73 11.93
C GLY A 36 8.56 -1.26 11.27
N TYR A 37 8.41 -1.61 9.99
CA TYR A 37 7.31 -1.21 9.13
C TYR A 37 6.92 -2.35 8.20
N ASP A 38 5.67 -2.33 7.73
CA ASP A 38 5.23 -3.17 6.64
C ASP A 38 5.48 -2.47 5.30
N TRP A 39 5.83 -3.25 4.30
CA TRP A 39 6.23 -2.78 2.98
C TRP A 39 5.69 -3.68 1.88
N CYS A 40 5.57 -3.09 0.68
CA CYS A 40 5.37 -3.79 -0.58
C CYS A 40 6.28 -3.19 -1.66
N ILE A 41 6.64 -3.98 -2.66
CA ILE A 41 7.44 -3.58 -3.81
C ILE A 41 6.59 -3.76 -5.07
N LEU A 42 6.36 -2.66 -5.77
CA LEU A 42 5.62 -2.61 -7.03
C LEU A 42 6.61 -2.38 -8.18
N ALA A 43 6.41 -3.07 -9.29
CA ALA A 43 7.16 -2.82 -10.52
C ALA A 43 6.36 -1.86 -11.40
N LEU A 44 7.01 -0.81 -11.89
CA LEU A 44 6.42 0.07 -12.89
C LEU A 44 6.36 -0.65 -14.24
N GLY A 45 5.34 -0.36 -15.04
CA GLY A 45 5.24 -0.89 -16.40
C GLY A 45 6.34 -0.37 -17.34
N LYS A 46 7.00 0.74 -16.98
CA LYS A 46 8.12 1.35 -17.71
C LYS A 46 9.00 2.15 -16.76
N SER A 47 10.30 2.22 -17.05
CA SER A 47 11.25 3.13 -16.39
C SER A 47 10.91 4.61 -16.67
N GLY A 48 11.03 5.47 -15.67
CA GLY A 48 10.80 6.91 -15.83
C GLY A 48 11.11 7.72 -14.58
N LYS A 49 10.86 9.04 -14.66
CA LYS A 49 10.93 9.95 -13.51
C LYS A 49 9.55 10.07 -12.87
N ILE A 50 9.49 10.05 -11.55
CA ILE A 50 8.25 10.20 -10.79
C ILE A 50 7.93 11.70 -10.67
N GLU A 51 6.80 12.13 -11.21
CA GLU A 51 6.30 13.52 -11.08
C GLU A 51 5.28 13.66 -9.95
N LYS A 52 4.44 12.63 -9.74
CA LYS A 52 3.41 12.60 -8.70
C LYS A 52 3.30 11.19 -8.11
N LEU A 53 3.06 11.14 -6.80
CA LEU A 53 2.62 9.95 -6.07
C LEU A 53 1.36 10.30 -5.30
N GLU A 54 0.47 9.34 -5.13
CA GLU A 54 -0.75 9.49 -4.35
C GLU A 54 -0.87 8.31 -3.39
N ILE A 55 -1.11 8.63 -2.12
CA ILE A 55 -1.38 7.63 -1.08
C ILE A 55 -2.82 7.85 -0.64
N ASP A 56 -3.70 6.94 -1.05
CA ASP A 56 -5.12 6.99 -0.70
C ASP A 56 -5.41 5.96 0.40
N THR A 57 -5.90 6.45 1.54
CA THR A 57 -6.32 5.63 2.68
C THR A 57 -7.85 5.53 2.75
N ALA A 58 -8.54 5.62 1.61
CA ALA A 58 -9.99 5.45 1.51
C ALA A 58 -10.45 4.22 2.30
N HIS A 59 -11.55 4.38 3.05
CA HIS A 59 -12.21 3.33 3.83
C HIS A 59 -11.47 2.82 5.07
N PHE A 60 -10.15 3.03 5.19
CA PHE A 60 -9.35 2.64 6.36
C PHE A 60 -9.53 3.62 7.53
N LYS A 61 -10.67 3.54 8.23
CA LYS A 61 -11.01 4.43 9.33
C LYS A 61 -10.50 3.86 10.66
N GLY A 62 -9.45 4.47 11.22
CA GLY A 62 -8.86 4.07 12.51
C GLY A 62 -7.75 3.02 12.42
N ASN A 63 -7.47 2.50 11.22
CA ASN A 63 -6.37 1.58 10.93
C ASN A 63 -5.51 2.00 9.73
N PHE A 64 -5.64 3.25 9.26
CA PHE A 64 -4.71 3.83 8.29
C PHE A 64 -3.28 3.91 8.87
N PRO A 65 -2.23 3.85 8.03
CA PRO A 65 -0.86 3.94 8.50
C PRO A 65 -0.59 5.31 9.14
N ALA A 66 0.14 5.33 10.26
CA ALA A 66 0.51 6.57 10.91
C ALA A 66 1.51 7.40 10.08
N GLN A 67 2.37 6.74 9.31
CA GLN A 67 3.39 7.34 8.45
C GLN A 67 3.61 6.46 7.22
N VAL A 68 4.05 7.09 6.13
CA VAL A 68 4.39 6.42 4.88
C VAL A 68 5.69 7.00 4.34
N SER A 69 6.54 6.14 3.78
CA SER A 69 7.74 6.52 3.05
C SER A 69 7.78 5.81 1.71
N ILE A 70 8.34 6.44 0.68
CA ILE A 70 8.49 5.86 -0.66
C ILE A 70 9.96 5.85 -1.04
N GLN A 71 10.40 4.75 -1.64
CA GLN A 71 11.74 4.55 -2.19
C GLN A 71 11.59 4.08 -3.64
N ALA A 72 12.55 4.45 -4.49
CA ALA A 72 12.62 4.03 -5.88
C ALA A 72 14.05 3.65 -6.24
N VAL A 73 14.20 2.69 -7.14
CA VAL A 73 15.47 2.19 -7.69
C VAL A 73 15.45 2.27 -9.20
#